data_AF-A0A7K6EMT5-F1
#
_entry.id   AF-A0A7K6EMT5-F1
#
_cell.length_a   1.000
_cell.length_b   1.000
_cell.length_c   1.000
_cell.angle_alpha   90.00
_cell.angle_beta   90.00
_cell.angle_gamma   90.00
#
_symmetry.space_group_name_H-M   'P 1'
#
loop_
_entity.id
_entity.type
_entity.pdbx_description
1 polymer ?
#
loop_
_entity_poly.entity_id
_entity_poly.type
_entity_poly.pdbx_seq_one_letter_code
_entity_poly.pdbx_strand_id
1 'polypeptide(L)'
;QFLLGESDLGQNRADASQRALAELNPLVVVEAHTGELSEAFLASFQVVVLTESPLEEQLCVGDFCHARGICFIVADTKGLAGQLFCDFGERFVVDDQAEGDPVCVAVQHISQSNPGVVTCMGPEDSHGRFFHDGDLVTFSGVQGMTELNGQEPIPVQVLDSFRLEIGDTSSFAPYRCGGLVLQVKQPQEHSHEPLRQALEEPKIWTTSPEELPRSRSLHAAFQALHAFRREQGRLPRPRVLVSPYPSPAWPCRPLPACWRLPSPFCLQADAEQVLELARSLGAQPGPLDEDVIRAFASASAGDLCPVAAVVGALAAQEALK
;
A
#
# COMPACT_ATOMS: atom_id res chain seq x y z
N GLN A 1 1.13 -12.19 -17.38
CA GLN A 1 -0.09 -11.51 -17.89
C GLN A 1 -1.09 -12.56 -18.38
N PHE A 2 -2.27 -12.68 -17.76
CA PHE A 2 -3.21 -13.80 -18.00
C PHE A 2 -4.30 -13.49 -19.04
N LEU A 3 -4.47 -12.22 -19.41
CA LEU A 3 -5.44 -11.80 -20.43
C LEU A 3 -4.93 -11.89 -21.87
N LEU A 4 -3.62 -12.15 -22.06
CA LEU A 4 -2.98 -12.20 -23.36
C LEU A 4 -2.63 -13.65 -23.72
N GLY A 5 -2.90 -14.03 -24.97
CA GLY A 5 -2.53 -15.31 -25.54
C GLY A 5 -1.33 -15.24 -26.49
N GLU A 6 -0.90 -16.39 -27.02
CA GLU A 6 0.19 -16.45 -28.02
C GLU A 6 -0.16 -15.73 -29.33
N SER A 7 -1.46 -15.57 -29.64
CA SER A 7 -1.96 -14.81 -30.79
C SER A 7 -1.68 -13.31 -30.70
N ASP A 8 -1.43 -12.81 -29.50
CA ASP A 8 -1.34 -11.38 -29.23
C ASP A 8 0.11 -10.89 -29.24
N LEU A 9 1.05 -11.80 -29.51
CA LEU A 9 2.47 -11.47 -29.62
C LEU A 9 2.72 -10.42 -30.71
N GLY A 10 3.35 -9.32 -30.31
CA GLY A 10 3.66 -8.18 -31.17
C GLY A 10 2.57 -7.11 -31.24
N GLN A 11 1.40 -7.35 -30.66
CA GLN A 11 0.34 -6.35 -30.54
C GLN A 11 0.57 -5.43 -29.32
N ASN A 12 -0.10 -4.28 -29.30
CA ASN A 12 -0.07 -3.39 -28.14
C ASN A 12 -0.79 -4.06 -26.95
N ARG A 13 -0.15 -4.05 -25.77
CA ARG A 13 -0.68 -4.71 -24.57
C ARG A 13 -2.02 -4.12 -24.09
N ALA A 14 -2.22 -2.81 -24.22
CA ALA A 14 -3.46 -2.14 -23.81
C ALA A 14 -4.61 -2.54 -24.74
N ASP A 15 -4.42 -2.43 -26.06
CA ASP A 15 -5.45 -2.79 -27.05
C ASP A 15 -5.85 -4.28 -26.95
N ALA A 16 -4.86 -5.17 -26.80
CA ALA A 16 -5.10 -6.61 -26.73
C ALA A 16 -5.83 -7.04 -25.45
N SER A 17 -5.66 -6.30 -24.34
CA SER A 17 -6.29 -6.63 -23.04
C SER A 17 -7.59 -5.88 -22.76
N GLN A 18 -7.86 -4.77 -23.47
CA GLN A 18 -9.00 -3.89 -23.23
C GLN A 18 -10.34 -4.62 -23.20
N ARG A 19 -10.60 -5.47 -24.21
CA ARG A 19 -11.87 -6.18 -24.33
C ARG A 19 -12.11 -7.12 -23.16
N ALA A 20 -11.10 -7.92 -22.81
CA ALA A 20 -11.22 -8.91 -21.75
C ALA A 20 -11.38 -8.24 -20.36
N LEU A 21 -10.78 -7.06 -20.14
CA LEU A 21 -11.01 -6.26 -18.93
C LEU A 21 -12.44 -5.69 -18.87
N ALA A 22 -12.95 -5.15 -19.98
CA ALA A 22 -14.30 -4.59 -20.04
C ALA A 22 -15.40 -5.64 -19.74
N GLU A 23 -15.16 -6.90 -20.08
CA GLU A 23 -16.09 -8.01 -19.82
C GLU A 23 -16.25 -8.34 -18.32
N LEU A 24 -15.30 -7.94 -17.45
CA LEU A 24 -15.36 -8.20 -16.02
C LEU A 24 -16.47 -7.42 -15.31
N ASN A 25 -16.75 -6.19 -15.75
CA ASN A 25 -17.81 -5.37 -15.18
C ASN A 25 -18.41 -4.44 -16.25
N PRO A 26 -19.60 -4.77 -16.80
CA PRO A 26 -20.25 -3.96 -17.83
C PRO A 26 -20.66 -2.54 -17.40
N LEU A 27 -20.62 -2.24 -16.09
CA LEU A 27 -20.93 -0.91 -15.56
C LEU A 27 -19.73 0.05 -15.65
N VAL A 28 -18.52 -0.47 -15.89
CA VAL A 28 -17.29 0.32 -15.96
C VAL A 28 -16.83 0.41 -17.41
N VAL A 29 -16.64 1.64 -17.89
CA VAL A 29 -16.08 1.87 -19.23
C VAL A 29 -14.56 1.71 -19.17
N VAL A 30 -14.01 0.83 -20.01
CA VAL A 30 -12.57 0.60 -20.14
C VAL A 30 -12.11 1.09 -21.50
N GLU A 31 -11.14 2.01 -21.54
CA GLU A 31 -10.57 2.55 -22.78
C GLU A 31 -9.06 2.32 -22.81
N ALA A 32 -8.55 1.94 -23.98
CA ALA A 32 -7.11 1.82 -24.21
C ALA A 32 -6.57 3.13 -24.79
N HIS A 33 -5.48 3.64 -24.20
CA HIS A 33 -4.73 4.78 -24.71
C HIS A 33 -3.31 4.37 -25.04
N THR A 34 -2.89 4.62 -26.28
CA THR A 34 -1.56 4.26 -26.80
C THR A 34 -0.70 5.49 -27.13
N GLY A 35 -1.23 6.69 -26.91
CA GLY A 35 -0.52 7.94 -27.11
C GLY A 35 0.37 8.32 -25.93
N GLU A 36 0.99 9.49 -26.01
CA GLU A 36 1.79 10.05 -24.94
C GLU A 36 0.93 10.44 -23.73
N LEU A 37 1.51 10.35 -22.52
CA LEU A 37 0.90 10.77 -21.28
C LEU A 37 1.00 12.30 -21.12
N SER A 38 0.21 13.03 -21.92
CA SER A 38 0.15 14.49 -21.82
C SER A 38 -0.49 14.95 -20.51
N GLU A 39 -0.09 16.12 -20.02
CA GLU A 39 -0.72 16.75 -18.85
C GLU A 39 -2.23 16.90 -18.98
N ALA A 40 -2.74 17.21 -20.17
CA ALA A 40 -4.17 17.36 -20.43
C ALA A 40 -4.91 16.02 -20.25
N PHE A 41 -4.28 14.91 -20.63
CA PHE A 41 -4.83 13.58 -20.45
C PHE A 41 -4.84 13.19 -18.97
N LEU A 42 -3.70 13.34 -18.28
CA LEU A 42 -3.57 13.03 -16.86
C LEU A 42 -4.57 13.81 -16.00
N ALA A 43 -4.84 15.07 -16.35
CA ALA A 43 -5.79 15.94 -15.65
C ALA A 43 -7.25 15.45 -15.68
N SER A 44 -7.61 14.52 -16.56
CA SER A 44 -8.96 13.96 -16.61
C SER A 44 -9.23 12.86 -15.56
N PHE A 45 -8.18 12.38 -14.87
CA PHE A 45 -8.26 11.28 -13.92
C PHE A 45 -8.15 11.77 -12.47
N GLN A 46 -8.77 11.03 -11.55
CA GLN A 46 -8.68 11.28 -10.10
C GLN A 46 -7.56 10.44 -9.47
N VAL A 47 -7.31 9.26 -10.03
CA VAL A 47 -6.27 8.33 -9.57
C VAL A 47 -5.42 7.92 -10.77
N VAL A 48 -4.10 7.99 -10.64
CA VAL A 48 -3.12 7.57 -11.64
C VAL A 48 -2.23 6.49 -11.04
N VAL A 49 -2.22 5.30 -11.66
CA VAL A 49 -1.38 4.18 -11.25
C VAL A 49 -0.32 3.93 -12.31
N LEU A 50 0.96 4.05 -11.93
CA LEU A 50 2.08 3.70 -12.80
C LEU A 50 2.65 2.33 -12.45
N THR A 51 2.90 1.53 -13.49
CA THR A 51 3.53 0.22 -13.41
C THR A 51 4.59 0.08 -14.48
N GLU A 52 5.69 -0.59 -14.18
CA GLU A 52 6.81 -0.87 -15.12
C GLU A 52 7.48 0.36 -15.77
N SER A 53 7.24 1.57 -15.26
CA SER A 53 7.75 2.83 -15.81
C SER A 53 9.18 3.16 -15.34
N PRO A 54 9.97 3.92 -16.12
CA PRO A 54 11.25 4.48 -15.67
C PRO A 54 11.05 5.55 -14.59
N LEU A 55 12.08 5.75 -13.76
CA LEU A 55 12.01 6.68 -12.64
C LEU A 55 11.81 8.13 -13.10
N GLU A 56 12.36 8.54 -14.24
CA GLU A 56 12.15 9.89 -14.77
C GLU A 56 10.68 10.17 -15.08
N GLU A 57 9.97 9.18 -15.62
CA GLU A 57 8.54 9.28 -15.90
C GLU A 57 7.73 9.28 -14.60
N GLN A 58 8.09 8.42 -13.63
CA GLN A 58 7.45 8.40 -12.32
C GLN A 58 7.57 9.75 -11.60
N LEU A 59 8.74 10.38 -11.64
CA LEU A 59 8.97 11.69 -11.05
C LEU A 59 8.15 12.78 -11.77
N CYS A 60 8.20 12.81 -13.10
CA CYS A 60 7.48 13.82 -13.87
C CYS A 60 5.96 13.74 -13.70
N VAL A 61 5.40 12.53 -13.74
CA VAL A 61 3.96 12.30 -13.55
C VAL A 61 3.58 12.50 -12.08
N GLY A 62 4.42 12.06 -11.14
CA GLY A 62 4.19 12.21 -9.70
C GLY A 62 4.12 13.68 -9.28
N ASP A 63 5.10 14.50 -9.68
CA ASP A 63 5.13 15.94 -9.39
C ASP A 63 3.88 16.64 -9.96
N PHE A 64 3.46 16.25 -11.16
CA PHE A 64 2.25 16.78 -11.78
C PHE A 64 0.97 16.38 -11.03
N CYS A 65 0.84 15.11 -10.65
CA CYS A 65 -0.32 14.61 -9.94
C CYS A 65 -0.45 15.26 -8.56
N HIS A 66 0.65 15.32 -7.81
CA HIS A 66 0.69 15.95 -6.48
C HIS A 66 0.28 17.43 -6.55
N ALA A 67 0.84 18.19 -7.49
CA ALA A 67 0.52 19.61 -7.66
C ALA A 67 -0.95 19.89 -8.03
N ARG A 68 -1.66 18.91 -8.60
CA ARG A 68 -3.08 19.02 -8.98
C ARG A 68 -4.04 18.29 -8.04
N GLY A 69 -3.53 17.67 -6.97
CA GLY A 69 -4.34 16.87 -6.04
C GLY A 69 -4.94 15.62 -6.67
N ILE A 70 -4.23 15.01 -7.63
CA ILE A 70 -4.58 13.72 -8.23
C ILE A 70 -3.87 12.64 -7.41
N CYS A 71 -4.60 11.62 -6.97
CA CYS A 71 -4.02 10.50 -6.24
C CYS A 71 -3.06 9.72 -7.15
N PHE A 72 -1.85 9.47 -6.67
CA PHE A 72 -0.78 8.88 -7.43
C PHE A 72 -0.25 7.62 -6.75
N ILE A 73 -0.18 6.53 -7.50
CA ILE A 73 0.29 5.23 -7.01
C ILE A 73 1.35 4.70 -7.96
N VAL A 74 2.47 4.22 -7.42
CA VAL A 74 3.49 3.48 -8.18
C VAL A 74 3.56 2.07 -7.64
N ALA A 75 3.40 1.09 -8.52
CA ALA A 75 3.50 -0.32 -8.18
C ALA A 75 4.44 -1.04 -9.15
N ASP A 76 5.48 -1.66 -8.63
CA ASP A 76 6.48 -2.35 -9.44
C ASP A 76 6.86 -3.69 -8.82
N THR A 77 7.04 -4.69 -9.68
CA THR A 77 7.55 -6.01 -9.29
C THR A 77 8.81 -6.35 -10.05
N LYS A 78 9.81 -6.88 -9.34
CA LYS A 78 11.12 -7.30 -9.87
C LYS A 78 11.50 -8.63 -9.23
N GLY A 79 11.19 -9.73 -9.92
CA GLY A 79 11.40 -11.08 -9.42
C GLY A 79 10.61 -11.35 -8.13
N LEU A 80 11.33 -11.54 -7.03
CA LEU A 80 10.79 -11.85 -5.70
C LEU A 80 10.51 -10.60 -4.85
N ALA A 81 10.79 -9.41 -5.36
CA ALA A 81 10.59 -8.15 -4.67
C ALA A 81 9.50 -7.31 -5.35
N GLY A 82 8.78 -6.55 -4.54
CA GLY A 82 7.80 -5.58 -4.99
C GLY A 82 7.99 -4.26 -4.26
N GLN A 83 7.60 -3.17 -4.90
CA GLN A 83 7.47 -1.85 -4.29
C GLN A 83 6.07 -1.31 -4.56
N LEU A 84 5.54 -0.60 -3.57
CA LEU A 84 4.29 0.14 -3.65
C LEU A 84 4.51 1.50 -2.99
N PHE A 85 4.14 2.56 -3.69
CA PHE A 85 4.20 3.93 -3.20
C PHE A 85 2.84 4.60 -3.45
N CYS A 86 2.36 5.37 -2.47
CA CYS A 86 1.09 6.08 -2.54
C CYS A 86 1.26 7.53 -2.10
N ASP A 87 0.77 8.43 -2.95
CA ASP A 87 0.70 9.87 -2.71
C ASP A 87 -0.71 10.35 -2.99
N PHE A 88 -1.46 10.65 -1.94
CA PHE A 88 -2.84 11.15 -2.02
C PHE A 88 -2.92 12.67 -1.82
N GLY A 89 -1.78 13.36 -1.96
CA GLY A 89 -1.65 14.80 -1.80
C GLY A 89 -1.50 15.26 -0.35
N GLU A 90 -1.47 16.58 -0.17
CA GLU A 90 -1.21 17.21 1.14
C GLU A 90 -2.35 17.03 2.15
N ARG A 91 -3.57 16.78 1.66
CA ARG A 91 -4.80 16.72 2.46
C ARG A 91 -5.67 15.56 2.03
N PHE A 92 -5.53 14.44 2.74
CA PHE A 92 -6.33 13.23 2.55
C PHE A 92 -7.10 12.91 3.82
N VAL A 93 -8.43 12.99 3.76
CA VAL A 93 -9.30 12.77 4.93
C VAL A 93 -9.76 11.33 4.95
N VAL A 94 -9.40 10.59 6.00
CA VAL A 94 -9.82 9.21 6.22
C VAL A 94 -10.94 9.21 7.26
N ASP A 95 -12.17 8.95 6.80
CA ASP A 95 -13.37 8.92 7.64
C ASP A 95 -13.45 7.66 8.53
N ASP A 96 -12.92 6.51 8.06
CA ASP A 96 -12.96 5.25 8.80
C ASP A 96 -11.57 4.59 8.84
N GLN A 97 -10.87 4.72 9.96
CA GLN A 97 -9.52 4.18 10.12
C GLN A 97 -9.44 2.72 10.54
N ALA A 98 -10.49 2.17 11.13
CA ALA A 98 -10.40 0.85 11.75
C ALA A 98 -11.09 -0.18 10.87
N GLU A 99 -10.36 -1.23 10.47
CA GLU A 99 -11.00 -2.47 10.03
C GLU A 99 -11.91 -2.98 11.17
N GLY A 100 -13.21 -2.73 11.04
CA GLY A 100 -14.22 -3.13 12.01
C GLY A 100 -15.37 -2.14 12.08
N ASP A 101 -16.59 -2.69 12.13
CA ASP A 101 -17.82 -1.91 12.31
C ASP A 101 -17.73 -1.05 13.59
N PRO A 102 -18.23 0.20 13.56
CA PRO A 102 -18.24 1.05 14.75
C PRO A 102 -18.97 0.33 15.88
N VAL A 103 -18.36 0.36 17.08
CA VAL A 103 -18.90 -0.35 18.22
C VAL A 103 -20.25 0.26 18.63
N CYS A 104 -21.29 -0.57 18.63
CA CYS A 104 -22.65 -0.20 19.03
C CYS A 104 -23.08 -1.09 20.21
N VAL A 105 -23.32 -0.48 21.37
CA VAL A 105 -23.67 -1.22 22.60
C VAL A 105 -24.92 -0.64 23.24
N ALA A 106 -25.79 -1.50 23.75
CA ALA A 106 -27.00 -1.07 24.45
C ALA A 106 -26.69 -0.50 25.84
N VAL A 107 -27.37 0.57 26.21
CA VAL A 107 -27.28 1.18 27.53
C VAL A 107 -28.18 0.42 28.51
N GLN A 108 -27.60 -0.04 29.61
CA GLN A 108 -28.35 -0.58 30.74
C GLN A 108 -28.80 0.53 31.68
N HIS A 109 -27.88 1.41 32.09
CA HIS A 109 -28.14 2.46 33.06
C HIS A 109 -27.20 3.66 32.86
N ILE A 110 -27.66 4.87 33.19
CA ILE A 110 -26.85 6.08 33.23
C ILE A 110 -27.02 6.76 34.59
N SER A 111 -25.94 6.98 35.33
CA SER A 111 -26.00 7.71 36.60
C SER A 111 -26.15 9.21 36.37
N GLN A 112 -26.90 9.88 37.24
CA GLN A 112 -27.04 11.34 37.27
C GLN A 112 -25.99 11.92 38.25
N SER A 113 -24.76 12.10 37.77
CA SER A 113 -23.61 12.49 38.60
C SER A 113 -22.58 13.31 37.81
N ASN A 114 -21.59 13.87 38.51
CA ASN A 114 -20.43 14.53 37.92
C ASN A 114 -19.15 13.84 38.41
N PRO A 115 -18.50 12.99 37.60
CA PRO A 115 -18.85 12.62 36.22
C PRO A 115 -20.02 11.61 36.14
N GLY A 116 -20.72 11.57 35.00
CA GLY A 116 -21.77 10.59 34.74
C GLY A 116 -21.17 9.22 34.41
N VAL A 117 -21.83 8.13 34.77
CA VAL A 117 -21.36 6.77 34.48
C VAL A 117 -22.43 6.00 33.72
N VAL A 118 -22.07 5.52 32.54
CA VAL A 118 -22.89 4.68 31.66
C VAL A 118 -22.50 3.23 31.88
N THR A 119 -23.48 2.41 32.25
CA THR A 119 -23.34 0.96 32.28
C THR A 119 -23.92 0.39 30.98
N CYS A 120 -23.07 -0.28 30.23
CA CYS A 120 -23.37 -0.90 28.94
C CYS A 120 -23.73 -2.39 29.12
N MET A 121 -24.61 -2.89 28.27
CA MET A 121 -25.00 -4.29 28.21
C MET A 121 -24.25 -4.98 27.07
N GLY A 122 -23.31 -5.86 27.41
CA GLY A 122 -22.63 -6.71 26.43
C GLY A 122 -23.33 -8.05 26.24
N PRO A 123 -23.11 -8.76 25.11
CA PRO A 123 -23.44 -10.17 25.00
C PRO A 123 -22.67 -10.96 26.06
N GLU A 124 -23.30 -11.95 26.71
CA GLU A 124 -22.71 -12.70 27.84
C GLU A 124 -21.38 -13.41 27.49
N ASP A 125 -21.11 -13.62 26.20
CA ASP A 125 -19.91 -14.31 25.69
C ASP A 125 -18.74 -13.35 25.32
N SER A 126 -18.90 -12.04 25.52
CA SER A 126 -17.89 -11.04 25.13
C SER A 126 -17.01 -10.64 26.32
N HIS A 127 -15.83 -11.25 26.45
CA HIS A 127 -14.82 -10.90 27.46
C HIS A 127 -13.99 -9.64 27.13
N GLY A 128 -14.45 -8.79 26.21
CA GLY A 128 -13.68 -7.64 25.69
C GLY A 128 -14.09 -6.29 26.30
N ARG A 129 -13.13 -5.37 26.39
CA ARG A 129 -13.42 -3.92 26.49
C ARG A 129 -14.00 -3.47 25.15
N PHE A 130 -15.19 -2.85 25.17
CA PHE A 130 -15.86 -2.35 23.96
C PHE A 130 -15.27 -1.03 23.44
N PHE A 131 -14.65 -0.25 24.33
CA PHE A 131 -14.11 1.09 24.04
C PHE A 131 -12.71 1.25 24.65
N HIS A 132 -11.98 2.25 24.15
CA HIS A 132 -10.69 2.71 24.67
C HIS A 132 -10.80 4.11 25.29
N ASP A 133 -9.85 4.45 26.14
CA ASP A 133 -9.81 5.76 26.80
C ASP A 133 -9.58 6.86 25.76
N GLY A 134 -10.47 7.85 25.72
CA GLY A 134 -10.45 8.94 24.73
C GLY A 134 -11.27 8.68 23.48
N ASP A 135 -11.92 7.52 23.35
CA ASP A 135 -12.87 7.27 22.27
C ASP A 135 -14.04 8.25 22.35
N LEU A 136 -14.51 8.71 21.20
CA LEU A 136 -15.68 9.57 21.11
C LEU A 136 -16.92 8.72 20.90
N VAL A 137 -17.98 9.00 21.65
CA VAL A 137 -19.26 8.29 21.52
C VAL A 137 -20.42 9.25 21.39
N THR A 138 -21.47 8.80 20.72
CA THR A 138 -22.77 9.48 20.69
C THR A 138 -23.87 8.55 21.20
N PHE A 139 -24.95 9.13 21.71
CA PHE A 139 -26.08 8.40 22.27
C PHE A 139 -27.30 8.55 21.37
N SER A 140 -28.04 7.46 21.21
CA SER A 140 -29.32 7.48 20.50
C SER A 140 -30.37 6.62 21.20
N GLY A 141 -31.63 7.03 21.18
CA GLY A 141 -32.74 6.25 21.74
C GLY A 141 -32.80 6.18 23.27
N VAL A 142 -32.04 7.02 24.00
CA VAL A 142 -32.09 7.11 25.46
C VAL A 142 -33.40 7.73 25.90
N GLN A 143 -34.16 7.06 26.78
CA GLN A 143 -35.40 7.61 27.34
C GLN A 143 -35.19 8.09 28.78
N GLY A 144 -35.84 9.20 29.13
CA GLY A 144 -35.64 9.88 30.42
C GLY A 144 -34.56 10.95 30.31
N MET A 145 -33.31 10.54 30.11
CA MET A 145 -32.15 11.43 29.92
C MET A 145 -31.96 11.78 28.44
N THR A 146 -32.95 12.45 27.85
CA THR A 146 -33.02 12.73 26.41
C THR A 146 -32.00 13.76 25.93
N GLU A 147 -31.41 14.52 26.85
CA GLU A 147 -30.38 15.52 26.59
C GLU A 147 -29.13 14.89 25.96
N LEU A 148 -28.88 13.60 26.21
CA LEU A 148 -27.80 12.85 25.59
C LEU A 148 -28.07 12.52 24.11
N ASN A 149 -29.35 12.44 23.71
CA ASN A 149 -29.69 12.12 22.33
C ASN A 149 -29.38 13.31 21.42
N GLY A 150 -28.51 13.10 20.43
CA GLY A 150 -28.17 14.14 19.45
C GLY A 150 -27.16 15.19 19.96
N GLN A 151 -26.47 14.92 21.07
CA GLN A 151 -25.28 15.67 21.44
C GLN A 151 -24.12 15.37 20.48
N GLU A 152 -23.20 16.34 20.37
CA GLU A 152 -21.92 16.14 19.70
C GLU A 152 -21.15 14.98 20.38
N PRO A 153 -20.31 14.26 19.63
CA PRO A 153 -19.56 13.13 20.18
C PRO A 153 -18.75 13.53 21.42
N ILE A 154 -18.96 12.81 22.53
CA ILE A 154 -18.27 13.08 23.80
C ILE A 154 -17.16 12.06 24.07
N PRO A 155 -16.00 12.48 24.60
CA PRO A 155 -14.94 11.54 24.94
C PRO A 155 -15.33 10.72 26.16
N VAL A 156 -15.01 9.42 26.14
CA VAL A 156 -15.25 8.51 27.26
C VAL A 156 -13.96 8.09 27.94
N GLN A 157 -14.04 7.83 29.24
CA GLN A 157 -13.01 7.10 29.98
C GLN A 157 -13.55 5.74 30.40
N VAL A 158 -12.78 4.68 30.19
CA VAL A 158 -13.20 3.31 30.43
C VAL A 158 -12.85 2.93 31.86
N LEU A 159 -13.86 2.77 32.70
CA LEU A 159 -13.68 2.37 34.10
C LEU A 159 -13.48 0.86 34.22
N ASP A 160 -14.31 0.09 33.52
CA ASP A 160 -14.24 -1.36 33.41
C ASP A 160 -14.83 -1.84 32.08
N SER A 161 -14.92 -3.15 31.86
CA SER A 161 -15.42 -3.73 30.60
C SER A 161 -16.85 -3.30 30.23
N PHE A 162 -17.66 -2.85 31.20
CA PHE A 162 -19.07 -2.49 31.01
C PHE A 162 -19.39 -1.05 31.41
N ARG A 163 -18.48 -0.31 32.03
CA ARG A 163 -18.72 1.02 32.58
C ARG A 163 -17.84 2.06 31.91
N LEU A 164 -18.49 3.08 31.38
CA LEU A 164 -17.88 4.24 30.75
C LEU A 164 -18.20 5.48 31.59
N GLU A 165 -17.18 6.25 31.91
CA GLU A 165 -17.33 7.57 32.47
C GLU A 165 -17.53 8.58 31.33
N ILE A 166 -18.55 9.42 31.49
CA ILE A 166 -18.93 10.50 30.59
C ILE A 166 -18.92 11.84 31.36
N GLY A 167 -19.18 12.95 30.66
CA GLY A 167 -19.26 14.28 31.26
C GLY A 167 -20.32 14.45 32.37
N ASP A 168 -20.48 15.68 32.84
CA ASP A 168 -21.46 16.00 33.89
C ASP A 168 -22.90 15.76 33.42
N THR A 169 -23.61 14.86 34.12
CA THR A 169 -25.02 14.53 33.87
C THR A 169 -25.94 15.02 34.98
N SER A 170 -25.42 15.74 35.98
CA SER A 170 -26.18 16.18 37.17
C SER A 170 -27.36 17.11 36.82
N SER A 171 -27.22 17.87 35.74
CA SER A 171 -28.24 18.80 35.24
C SER A 171 -29.29 18.14 34.34
N PHE A 172 -29.10 16.89 33.94
CA PHE A 172 -29.99 16.19 33.00
C PHE A 172 -31.17 15.55 33.72
N ALA A 173 -32.23 15.23 32.97
CA ALA A 173 -33.33 14.43 33.48
C ALA A 173 -32.88 13.01 33.87
N PRO A 174 -33.53 12.38 34.87
CA PRO A 174 -33.17 11.04 35.30
C PRO A 174 -33.42 10.01 34.18
N TYR A 175 -32.43 9.14 33.97
CA TYR A 175 -32.52 8.03 33.03
C TYR A 175 -33.68 7.08 33.36
N ARG A 176 -34.41 6.60 32.34
CA ARG A 176 -35.50 5.65 32.50
C ARG A 176 -35.17 4.29 31.90
N CYS A 177 -34.90 4.24 30.59
CA CYS A 177 -34.62 2.99 29.87
C CYS A 177 -34.12 3.25 28.45
N GLY A 178 -33.58 2.20 27.83
CA GLY A 178 -33.17 2.20 26.44
C GLY A 178 -31.93 3.05 26.17
N GLY A 179 -31.50 3.07 24.93
CA GLY A 179 -30.31 3.81 24.51
C GLY A 179 -29.27 2.91 23.88
N LEU A 180 -28.57 3.46 22.89
CA LEU A 180 -27.39 2.89 22.27
C LEU A 180 -26.25 3.87 22.40
N VAL A 181 -25.07 3.35 22.75
CA VAL A 181 -23.79 4.04 22.66
C VAL A 181 -23.15 3.64 21.34
N LEU A 182 -22.89 4.64 20.49
CA LEU A 182 -22.27 4.47 19.19
C LEU A 182 -20.89 5.13 19.20
N GLN A 183 -19.84 4.35 18.93
CA GLN A 183 -18.51 4.90 18.73
C GLN A 183 -18.48 5.77 17.48
N VAL A 184 -17.98 7.00 17.59
CA VAL A 184 -17.78 7.92 16.48
C VAL A 184 -16.29 8.01 16.21
N LYS A 185 -15.86 7.46 15.07
CA LYS A 185 -14.50 7.67 14.58
C LYS A 185 -14.44 9.06 13.97
N GLN A 186 -13.49 9.89 14.42
CA GLN A 186 -13.29 11.20 13.81
C GLN A 186 -12.51 11.06 12.51
N PRO A 187 -12.90 11.81 11.45
CA PRO A 187 -12.10 11.91 10.25
C PRO A 187 -10.70 12.42 10.62
N GLN A 188 -9.67 11.68 10.22
CA GLN A 188 -8.30 12.13 10.39
C GLN A 188 -7.75 12.63 9.05
N GLU A 189 -7.08 13.77 9.12
CA GLU A 189 -6.40 14.35 7.98
C GLU A 189 -4.96 13.84 7.93
N HIS A 190 -4.63 13.17 6.83
CA HIS A 190 -3.30 12.70 6.50
C HIS A 190 -2.69 13.55 5.40
N SER A 191 -1.37 13.69 5.43
CA SER A 191 -0.60 14.42 4.43
C SER A 191 0.46 13.49 3.86
N HIS A 192 0.46 13.34 2.54
CA HIS A 192 1.45 12.55 1.81
C HIS A 192 2.53 13.46 1.22
N GLU A 193 3.75 12.95 1.18
CA GLU A 193 4.88 13.67 0.57
C GLU A 193 5.00 13.27 -0.92
N PRO A 194 5.39 14.22 -1.79
CA PRO A 194 5.59 13.92 -3.20
C PRO A 194 6.71 12.88 -3.37
N LEU A 195 6.63 12.10 -4.45
CA LEU A 195 7.57 10.99 -4.73
C LEU A 195 9.03 11.41 -4.61
N ARG A 196 9.40 12.61 -5.10
CA ARG A 196 10.77 13.11 -5.03
C ARG A 196 11.28 13.22 -3.59
N GLN A 197 10.46 13.72 -2.68
CA GLN A 197 10.80 13.84 -1.27
C GLN A 197 10.80 12.46 -0.60
N ALA A 198 9.81 11.62 -0.89
CA ALA A 198 9.72 10.27 -0.33
C ALA A 198 10.88 9.34 -0.76
N LEU A 199 11.52 9.60 -1.91
CA LEU A 199 12.73 8.87 -2.32
C LEU A 199 13.95 9.22 -1.45
N GLU A 200 14.07 10.51 -1.08
CA GLU A 200 15.13 11.06 -0.23
C GLU A 200 14.90 10.71 1.25
N GLU A 201 13.66 10.76 1.74
CA GLU A 201 13.27 10.47 3.13
C GLU A 201 12.05 9.52 3.18
N PRO A 202 12.24 8.20 2.97
CA PRO A 202 11.15 7.26 2.83
C PRO A 202 10.49 6.91 4.17
N LYS A 203 9.17 7.12 4.26
CA LYS A 203 8.32 6.62 5.34
C LYS A 203 7.89 5.18 5.04
N ILE A 204 8.79 4.22 5.29
CA ILE A 204 8.53 2.81 5.01
C ILE A 204 7.62 2.22 6.09
N TRP A 205 6.47 1.69 5.68
CA TRP A 205 5.60 0.91 6.56
C TRP A 205 6.14 -0.52 6.71
N THR A 206 6.31 -0.97 7.95
CA THR A 206 6.77 -2.32 8.29
C THR A 206 5.96 -2.89 9.43
N THR A 207 5.62 -4.18 9.37
CA THR A 207 4.87 -4.86 10.44
C THR A 207 5.72 -5.01 11.70
N SER A 208 7.04 -5.14 11.54
CA SER A 208 7.98 -5.24 12.64
C SER A 208 9.21 -4.36 12.41
N PRO A 209 9.83 -3.82 13.48
CA PRO A 209 11.04 -3.02 13.36
C PRO A 209 12.25 -3.80 12.81
N GLU A 210 12.22 -5.13 12.86
CA GLU A 210 13.27 -6.01 12.35
C GLU A 210 13.31 -6.06 10.81
N GLU A 211 12.18 -5.77 10.14
CA GLU A 211 12.08 -5.74 8.68
C GLU A 211 12.59 -4.43 8.07
N LEU A 212 12.73 -3.38 8.89
CA LEU A 212 13.10 -2.04 8.44
C LEU A 212 14.48 -1.99 7.74
N PRO A 213 15.56 -2.64 8.24
CA PRO A 213 16.85 -2.65 7.55
C PRO A 213 16.78 -3.31 6.16
N ARG A 214 16.02 -4.41 6.04
CA ARG A 214 15.82 -5.10 4.77
C ARG A 214 15.04 -4.24 3.78
N SER A 215 13.99 -3.58 4.25
CA SER A 215 13.16 -2.70 3.41
C SER A 215 13.93 -1.48 2.93
N ARG A 216 14.79 -0.88 3.77
CA ARG A 216 15.74 0.17 3.36
C ARG A 216 16.73 -0.31 2.30
N SER A 217 17.23 -1.54 2.44
CA SER A 217 18.14 -2.14 1.45
C SER A 217 17.43 -2.37 0.11
N LEU A 218 16.17 -2.79 0.13
CA LEU A 218 15.34 -2.93 -1.07
C LEU A 218 15.03 -1.58 -1.72
N HIS A 219 14.70 -0.55 -0.95
CA HIS A 219 14.50 0.81 -1.45
C HIS A 219 15.73 1.31 -2.23
N ALA A 220 16.92 1.16 -1.65
CA ALA A 220 18.18 1.48 -2.32
C ALA A 220 18.40 0.63 -3.58
N ALA A 221 18.05 -0.66 -3.53
CA ALA A 221 18.19 -1.58 -4.66
C ALA A 221 17.28 -1.21 -5.84
N PHE A 222 16.04 -0.79 -5.59
CA PHE A 222 15.12 -0.32 -6.64
C PHE A 222 15.63 0.97 -7.30
N GLN A 223 16.10 1.95 -6.51
CA GLN A 223 16.71 3.16 -7.05
C GLN A 223 17.94 2.85 -7.91
N ALA A 224 18.82 1.97 -7.41
CA ALA A 224 19.99 1.50 -8.16
C ALA A 224 19.61 0.76 -9.44
N LEU A 225 18.51 0.01 -9.44
CA LEU A 225 18.00 -0.67 -10.63
C LEU A 225 17.52 0.31 -11.71
N HIS A 226 16.83 1.39 -11.32
CA HIS A 226 16.47 2.45 -12.26
C HIS A 226 17.70 3.11 -12.86
N ALA A 227 18.71 3.44 -12.03
CA ALA A 227 19.98 3.99 -12.51
C ALA A 227 20.71 3.03 -13.46
N PHE A 228 20.77 1.73 -13.11
CA PHE A 228 21.37 0.70 -13.96
C PHE A 228 20.63 0.58 -15.31
N ARG A 229 19.30 0.56 -15.30
CA ARG A 229 18.49 0.48 -16.52
C ARG A 229 18.73 1.68 -17.42
N ARG A 230 18.88 2.88 -16.84
CA ARG A 230 19.20 4.11 -17.57
C ARG A 230 20.58 4.05 -18.24
N GLU A 231 21.60 3.56 -17.53
CA GLU A 231 22.97 3.47 -18.04
C GLU A 231 23.16 2.36 -19.07
N GLN A 232 22.55 1.20 -18.84
CA GLN A 232 22.79 -0.01 -19.63
C GLN A 232 21.71 -0.29 -20.67
N GLY A 233 20.56 0.40 -20.61
CA GLY A 233 19.41 0.17 -21.49
C GLY A 233 18.71 -1.18 -21.30
N ARG A 234 19.04 -1.91 -20.22
CA ARG A 234 18.52 -3.25 -19.90
C ARG A 234 18.50 -3.50 -18.41
N LEU A 235 17.79 -4.56 -17.98
CA LEU A 235 17.87 -5.06 -16.61
C LEU A 235 19.14 -5.93 -16.40
N PRO A 236 19.58 -6.12 -15.14
CA PRO A 236 20.64 -7.05 -14.79
C PRO A 236 20.32 -8.47 -15.26
N ARG A 237 21.35 -9.21 -15.68
CA ARG A 237 21.16 -10.59 -16.15
C ARG A 237 20.88 -11.53 -14.97
N PRO A 238 19.96 -12.50 -15.12
CA PRO A 238 19.73 -13.52 -14.11
C PRO A 238 20.99 -14.32 -13.79
N ARG A 239 21.16 -14.72 -12.52
CA ARG A 239 22.22 -15.67 -12.15
C ARG A 239 21.99 -17.01 -12.86
N VAL A 240 22.92 -17.41 -13.71
CA VAL A 240 23.02 -18.80 -14.17
C VAL A 240 23.91 -19.54 -13.19
N LEU A 241 23.35 -20.50 -12.44
CA LEU A 241 24.16 -21.48 -11.74
C LEU A 241 24.89 -22.31 -12.80
N VAL A 242 26.17 -22.02 -13.01
CA VAL A 242 27.03 -22.96 -13.73
C VAL A 242 27.10 -24.21 -12.87
N SER A 243 26.42 -25.28 -13.30
CA SER A 243 26.51 -26.58 -12.63
C SER A 243 27.98 -26.95 -12.48
N PRO A 244 28.48 -27.25 -11.26
CA PRO A 244 29.86 -27.73 -11.06
C PRO A 244 30.08 -29.12 -11.66
N TYR A 245 29.00 -29.81 -12.07
CA TYR A 245 29.10 -31.08 -12.78
C TYR A 245 29.12 -30.84 -14.29
N PRO A 246 30.20 -31.25 -15.00
CA PRO A 246 30.15 -31.34 -16.44
C PRO A 246 29.05 -32.33 -16.80
N SER A 247 28.04 -31.87 -17.55
CA SER A 247 27.05 -32.76 -18.14
C SER A 247 27.77 -33.89 -18.87
N PRO A 248 27.37 -35.16 -18.73
CA PRO A 248 27.92 -36.23 -19.56
C PRO A 248 27.70 -35.85 -21.03
N ALA A 249 28.72 -36.10 -21.84
CA ALA A 249 28.79 -35.69 -23.23
C ALA A 249 27.63 -36.27 -24.06
N TRP A 250 26.54 -35.52 -24.16
CA TRP A 250 25.62 -35.62 -25.28
C TRP A 250 26.28 -34.89 -26.45
N PRO A 251 26.28 -35.44 -27.68
CA PRO A 251 26.86 -34.76 -28.83
C PRO A 251 26.00 -33.54 -29.18
N CYS A 252 26.31 -32.39 -28.56
CA CYS A 252 25.65 -31.14 -28.84
C CYS A 252 26.00 -30.70 -30.26
N ARG A 253 25.00 -30.67 -31.14
CA ARG A 253 25.04 -29.83 -32.35
C ARG A 253 25.37 -28.39 -31.90
N PRO A 254 26.15 -27.62 -32.68
CA PRO A 254 26.47 -26.24 -32.31
C PRO A 254 25.16 -25.46 -32.13
N LEU A 255 24.92 -25.00 -30.90
CA LEU A 255 23.79 -24.14 -30.58
C LEU A 255 23.94 -22.81 -31.36
N PRO A 256 22.84 -22.23 -31.87
CA PRO A 256 22.88 -20.92 -32.52
C PRO A 256 23.43 -19.87 -31.55
N ALA A 257 24.05 -18.81 -32.09
CA ALA A 257 24.79 -17.80 -31.30
C ALA A 257 23.99 -17.17 -30.15
N CYS A 258 22.66 -17.17 -30.23
CA CYS A 258 21.74 -16.68 -29.19
C CYS A 258 21.70 -17.54 -27.90
N TRP A 259 22.24 -18.76 -27.91
CA TRP A 259 22.26 -19.65 -26.73
C TRP A 259 23.66 -19.83 -26.12
N ARG A 260 24.64 -19.00 -26.52
CA ARG A 260 25.95 -19.01 -25.86
C ARG A 260 25.78 -18.48 -24.44
N LEU A 261 26.02 -19.34 -23.45
CA LEU A 261 26.08 -18.94 -22.05
C LEU A 261 27.13 -17.83 -21.90
N PRO A 262 26.79 -16.68 -21.29
CA PRO A 262 27.76 -15.66 -20.99
C PRO A 262 28.84 -16.20 -20.05
N SER A 263 30.05 -15.66 -20.16
CA SER A 263 31.17 -15.97 -19.26
C SER A 263 30.71 -15.87 -17.79
N PRO A 264 31.11 -16.80 -16.90
CA PRO A 264 30.78 -16.75 -15.48
C PRO A 264 31.23 -15.44 -14.81
N PHE A 265 32.27 -14.77 -15.33
CA PHE A 265 32.72 -13.47 -14.85
C PHE A 265 31.75 -12.32 -15.20
N CYS A 266 30.99 -12.43 -16.29
CA CYS A 266 30.04 -11.38 -16.72
C CYS A 266 28.72 -11.42 -15.93
N LEU A 267 28.39 -12.54 -15.29
CA LEU A 267 27.12 -12.75 -14.58
C LEU A 267 27.11 -12.09 -13.19
N GLN A 268 28.27 -11.96 -12.54
CA GLN A 268 28.40 -11.27 -11.26
C GLN A 268 28.63 -9.75 -11.44
N ALA A 269 29.14 -9.32 -12.60
CA ALA A 269 29.44 -7.92 -12.88
C ALA A 269 28.20 -7.01 -12.82
N ASP A 270 27.07 -7.43 -13.40
CA ASP A 270 25.84 -6.61 -13.37
C ASP A 270 25.32 -6.44 -11.92
N ALA A 271 25.37 -7.49 -11.10
CA ALA A 271 24.91 -7.45 -9.71
C ALA A 271 25.83 -6.60 -8.82
N GLU A 272 27.14 -6.67 -9.03
CA GLU A 272 28.11 -5.80 -8.34
C GLU A 272 27.95 -4.33 -8.78
N GLN A 273 27.64 -4.06 -10.05
CA GLN A 273 27.37 -2.70 -10.52
C GLN A 273 26.11 -2.12 -9.89
N VAL A 274 25.04 -2.91 -9.73
CA VAL A 274 23.84 -2.47 -8.99
C VAL A 274 24.17 -2.18 -7.53
N LEU A 275 25.02 -3.00 -6.90
CA LEU A 275 25.48 -2.75 -5.53
C LEU A 275 26.30 -1.45 -5.41
N GLU A 276 27.18 -1.18 -6.37
CA GLU A 276 27.96 0.06 -6.42
C GLU A 276 27.05 1.29 -6.60
N LEU A 277 26.07 1.20 -7.51
CA LEU A 277 25.05 2.24 -7.67
C LEU A 277 24.25 2.46 -6.38
N ALA A 278 23.82 1.39 -5.71
CA ALA A 278 23.09 1.48 -4.44
C ALA A 278 23.91 2.17 -3.34
N ARG A 279 25.22 1.89 -3.26
CA ARG A 279 26.14 2.59 -2.34
C ARG A 279 26.30 4.06 -2.68
N SER A 280 26.33 4.40 -3.98
CA SER A 280 26.48 5.80 -4.43
C SER A 280 25.23 6.65 -4.22
N LEU A 281 24.05 6.04 -4.37
CA LEU A 281 22.74 6.70 -4.26
C LEU A 281 22.17 6.65 -2.84
N GLY A 282 22.73 5.80 -1.97
CA GLY A 282 22.26 5.61 -0.59
C GLY A 282 22.42 6.88 0.25
N ALA A 283 21.43 7.76 0.20
CA ALA A 283 21.29 8.92 1.07
C ALA A 283 20.86 8.55 2.51
N GLN A 284 20.58 7.27 2.78
CA GLN A 284 20.02 6.81 4.04
C GLN A 284 21.09 6.45 5.09
N PRO A 285 20.95 6.88 6.35
CA PRO A 285 21.83 6.48 7.43
C PRO A 285 21.56 5.02 7.84
N GLY A 286 22.47 4.11 7.46
CA GLY A 286 22.48 2.73 7.95
C GLY A 286 23.28 1.77 7.07
N PRO A 287 23.71 0.61 7.60
CA PRO A 287 24.35 -0.42 6.80
C PRO A 287 23.35 -1.04 5.82
N LEU A 288 23.72 -1.11 4.54
CA LEU A 288 22.96 -1.82 3.51
C LEU A 288 23.28 -3.32 3.57
N ASP A 289 22.26 -4.17 3.43
CA ASP A 289 22.45 -5.60 3.24
C ASP A 289 22.85 -5.89 1.79
N GLU A 290 24.15 -6.07 1.58
CA GLU A 290 24.72 -6.29 0.25
C GLU A 290 24.24 -7.59 -0.39
N ASP A 291 23.98 -8.62 0.41
CA ASP A 291 23.54 -9.92 -0.10
C ASP A 291 22.10 -9.84 -0.60
N VAL A 292 21.24 -9.08 0.10
CA VAL A 292 19.90 -8.74 -0.39
C VAL A 292 19.96 -7.99 -1.70
N ILE A 293 20.84 -6.98 -1.83
CA ILE A 293 20.97 -6.19 -3.07
C ILE A 293 21.46 -7.07 -4.24
N ARG A 294 22.49 -7.90 -4.02
CA ARG A 294 22.99 -8.83 -5.05
C ARG A 294 21.92 -9.84 -5.46
N ALA A 295 21.19 -10.39 -4.50
CA ALA A 295 20.11 -11.34 -4.76
C ALA A 295 18.97 -10.69 -5.55
N PHE A 296 18.58 -9.47 -5.16
CA PHE A 296 17.59 -8.66 -5.86
C PHE A 296 18.02 -8.40 -7.31
N ALA A 297 19.23 -7.89 -7.53
CA ALA A 297 19.75 -7.64 -8.88
C ALA A 297 19.69 -8.91 -9.74
N SER A 298 20.10 -10.04 -9.17
CA SER A 298 20.12 -11.35 -9.84
C SER A 298 18.73 -11.90 -10.18
N ALA A 299 17.67 -11.46 -9.49
CA ALA A 299 16.29 -11.88 -9.72
C ALA A 299 15.43 -10.82 -10.44
N SER A 300 15.93 -9.60 -10.58
CA SER A 300 15.16 -8.42 -11.00
C SER A 300 14.54 -8.51 -12.40
N ALA A 301 15.12 -9.31 -13.28
CA ALA A 301 14.59 -9.56 -14.63
C ALA A 301 13.44 -10.59 -14.65
N GLY A 302 13.14 -11.24 -13.52
CA GLY A 302 12.01 -12.16 -13.41
C GLY A 302 10.68 -11.44 -13.26
N ASP A 303 9.63 -11.99 -13.86
CA ASP A 303 8.24 -11.60 -13.63
C ASP A 303 7.49 -12.81 -13.04
N LEU A 304 7.07 -12.70 -11.79
CA LEU A 304 6.46 -13.79 -11.04
C LEU A 304 5.00 -13.48 -10.75
N CYS A 305 4.09 -14.30 -11.31
CA CYS A 305 2.64 -14.12 -11.16
C CYS A 305 2.18 -13.99 -9.70
N PRO A 306 2.69 -14.77 -8.71
CA PRO A 306 2.28 -14.60 -7.32
C PRO A 306 2.66 -13.23 -6.74
N VAL A 307 3.84 -12.69 -7.09
CA VAL A 307 4.30 -11.39 -6.61
C VAL A 307 3.50 -10.27 -7.26
N ALA A 308 3.29 -10.35 -8.58
CA ALA A 308 2.42 -9.43 -9.32
C ALA A 308 0.98 -9.44 -8.79
N ALA A 309 0.44 -10.60 -8.42
CA ALA A 309 -0.90 -10.70 -7.84
C ALA A 309 -0.99 -10.03 -6.46
N VAL A 310 -0.02 -10.24 -5.57
CA VAL A 310 -0.01 -9.60 -4.24
C VAL A 310 0.16 -8.09 -4.35
N VAL A 311 1.17 -7.61 -5.09
CA VAL A 311 1.43 -6.17 -5.24
C VAL A 311 0.29 -5.50 -5.99
N GLY A 312 -0.25 -6.14 -7.03
CA GLY A 312 -1.40 -5.64 -7.79
C GLY A 312 -2.67 -5.55 -6.94
N ALA A 313 -2.92 -6.53 -6.06
CA ALA A 313 -4.05 -6.49 -5.13
C ALA A 313 -3.90 -5.35 -4.11
N LEU A 314 -2.70 -5.16 -3.55
CA LEU A 314 -2.43 -4.03 -2.66
C LEU A 314 -2.62 -2.70 -3.37
N ALA A 315 -2.04 -2.52 -4.56
CA ALA A 315 -2.20 -1.30 -5.35
C ALA A 315 -3.67 -1.00 -5.71
N ALA A 316 -4.45 -2.04 -6.05
CA ALA A 316 -5.88 -1.90 -6.31
C ALA A 316 -6.66 -1.49 -5.06
N GLN A 317 -6.32 -2.04 -3.89
CA GLN A 317 -6.93 -1.65 -2.63
C GLN A 317 -6.60 -0.18 -2.28
N GLU A 318 -5.35 0.24 -2.48
CA GLU A 318 -4.94 1.63 -2.27
C GLU A 318 -5.65 2.60 -3.24
N ALA A 319 -5.93 2.18 -4.47
CA ALA A 319 -6.67 3.01 -5.44
C ALA A 319 -8.16 3.16 -5.11
N LEU A 320 -8.71 2.30 -4.24
CA LEU A 320 -10.10 2.37 -3.77
C LEU A 320 -10.26 3.21 -2.49
N LYS A 321 -9.19 3.42 -1.74
CA LYS A 321 -9.19 4.28 -0.56
C LYS A 321 -9.35 5.73 -0.97
#